data_AF-M2ZAK0-F1
#
_entry.id   AF-M2ZAK0-F1
#
_cell.length_a   1.000
_cell.length_b   1.000
_cell.length_c   1.000
_cell.angle_alpha   90.00
_cell.angle_beta   90.00
_cell.angle_gamma   90.00
#
_symmetry.space_group_name_H-M   'P 1'
#
loop_
_entity.id
_entity.type
_entity.pdbx_description
1 polymer ?
#
loop_
_entity_poly.entity_id
_entity_poly.type
_entity_poly.pdbx_seq_one_letter_code
_entity_poly.pdbx_strand_id
1 'polypeptide(L)'
;MTGRGPEHLRKTTNVVLDALVRAAEQALHGHAIDMRTLESLVAELKESTAFDDFYHRSYREMMEVVEGESIEQRRTNAFGRLMMHPLSGLFSEDRLDRGLVPNIFSFLRMVLGDEDEAQHAERCNAIVKVLRDDLGDSFSWDAFYDDPEAKAIQWHVLVKIAGSFKRYDLRKDWFIKLMQYRPTTVSLASNAFVTKEHSPYDDPIQFGEREFCMFFHAMFDPLQNLDRKDEAAFQKEFGTDPHHLIGGFLVNLAACMV
;
A
#
# COMPACT_ATOMS: atom_id res chain seq x y z
N MET A 1 -13.51 -7.30 9.38
CA MET A 1 -14.38 -6.45 8.55
C MET A 1 -14.55 -7.16 7.22
N THR A 2 -15.75 -7.64 6.90
CA THR A 2 -16.07 -8.26 5.60
C THR A 2 -16.05 -7.17 4.53
N GLY A 3 -15.13 -7.28 3.56
CA GLY A 3 -14.83 -6.23 2.58
C GLY A 3 -16.02 -5.90 1.65
N ARG A 4 -16.03 -4.67 1.12
CA ARG A 4 -17.00 -4.21 0.12
C ARG A 4 -16.85 -4.95 -1.20
N GLY A 5 -15.65 -5.48 -1.49
CA GLY A 5 -15.39 -6.35 -2.65
C GLY A 5 -16.30 -7.59 -2.72
N PRO A 6 -16.33 -8.46 -1.69
CA PRO A 6 -17.27 -9.58 -1.60
C PRO A 6 -18.76 -9.22 -1.77
N GLU A 7 -19.19 -8.05 -1.27
CA GLU A 7 -20.58 -7.59 -1.44
C GLU A 7 -20.86 -7.15 -2.88
N HIS A 8 -19.90 -6.46 -3.52
CA HIS A 8 -20.01 -6.07 -4.92
C HIS A 8 -20.02 -7.29 -5.86
N LEU A 9 -19.15 -8.29 -5.62
CA LEU A 9 -19.16 -9.56 -6.35
C LEU A 9 -20.52 -10.27 -6.23
N ARG A 10 -21.08 -10.33 -5.02
CA ARG A 10 -22.42 -10.91 -4.80
C ARG A 10 -23.49 -10.17 -5.60
N LYS A 11 -23.45 -8.83 -5.60
CA LYS A 11 -24.40 -8.01 -6.35
C LYS A 11 -24.30 -8.25 -7.86
N THR A 12 -23.09 -8.30 -8.41
CA THR A 12 -22.84 -8.56 -9.83
C THR A 12 -23.31 -9.95 -10.24
N THR A 13 -23.04 -10.98 -9.44
CA THR A 13 -23.53 -12.34 -9.68
C THR A 13 -25.05 -12.41 -9.71
N ASN A 14 -25.74 -11.69 -8.82
CA ASN A 14 -27.20 -11.65 -8.82
C ASN A 14 -27.77 -11.03 -10.10
N VAL A 15 -27.14 -9.97 -10.64
CA VAL A 15 -27.59 -9.35 -11.90
C VAL A 15 -27.43 -10.31 -13.09
N VAL A 16 -26.33 -11.09 -13.13
CA VAL A 16 -26.11 -12.10 -14.18
C VAL A 16 -27.15 -13.23 -14.07
N LEU A 17 -27.46 -13.68 -12.85
CA LEU A 17 -28.49 -14.69 -12.62
C LEU A 17 -29.89 -14.18 -13.01
N ASP A 18 -30.23 -12.93 -12.69
CA ASP A 18 -31.50 -12.32 -13.09
C ASP A 18 -31.62 -12.19 -14.61
N ALA A 19 -30.51 -11.87 -15.30
CA ALA A 19 -30.47 -11.83 -16.75
C ALA A 19 -30.67 -13.22 -17.37
N LEU A 20 -30.08 -14.26 -16.79
CA LEU A 20 -30.29 -15.65 -17.20
C LEU A 20 -31.75 -16.09 -17.00
N VAL A 21 -32.36 -15.74 -15.87
CA VAL A 21 -33.79 -16.03 -15.61
C VAL A 21 -34.67 -15.36 -16.67
N ARG A 22 -34.44 -14.09 -16.99
CA ARG A 22 -35.20 -13.37 -18.03
C ARG A 22 -35.01 -13.98 -19.42
N ALA A 23 -33.79 -14.39 -19.77
CA ALA A 23 -33.51 -15.05 -21.05
C ALA A 23 -34.24 -16.40 -21.14
N ALA A 24 -34.26 -17.17 -20.05
CA ALA A 24 -35.01 -18.41 -19.97
C ALA A 24 -36.53 -18.16 -20.11
N GLU A 25 -37.08 -17.19 -19.38
CA GLU A 25 -38.51 -16.83 -19.48
C GLU A 25 -38.94 -16.42 -20.91
N GLN A 26 -38.09 -15.67 -21.61
CA GLN A 26 -38.33 -15.27 -22.99
C GLN A 26 -38.25 -16.44 -23.98
N ALA A 27 -37.30 -17.35 -23.79
CA ALA A 27 -37.15 -18.53 -24.65
C ALA A 27 -38.32 -19.52 -24.51
N LEU A 28 -39.03 -19.51 -23.38
CA LEU A 28 -40.00 -20.56 -23.05
C LEU A 28 -41.41 -20.30 -23.55
N HIS A 29 -41.84 -19.05 -23.69
CA HIS A 29 -43.26 -18.71 -23.98
C HIS A 29 -44.28 -19.59 -23.20
N GLY A 30 -43.97 -19.96 -21.95
CA GLY A 30 -44.82 -20.80 -21.09
C GLY A 30 -44.62 -22.33 -21.15
N HIS A 31 -43.60 -22.85 -21.85
CA HIS A 31 -43.29 -24.29 -21.89
C HIS A 31 -42.26 -24.72 -20.83
N ALA A 32 -42.10 -26.03 -20.60
CA ALA A 32 -41.14 -26.57 -19.65
C ALA A 32 -39.70 -26.50 -20.20
N ILE A 33 -38.75 -26.04 -19.37
CA ILE A 33 -37.31 -26.05 -19.69
C ILE A 33 -36.78 -27.48 -19.64
N ASP A 34 -36.10 -27.92 -20.69
CA ASP A 34 -35.21 -29.08 -20.61
C ASP A 34 -33.76 -28.64 -20.31
N MET A 35 -32.98 -29.57 -19.76
CA MET A 35 -31.59 -29.29 -19.35
C MET A 35 -30.73 -28.78 -20.52
N ARG A 36 -30.99 -29.27 -21.74
CA ARG A 36 -30.26 -28.87 -22.95
C ARG A 36 -30.50 -27.42 -23.33
N THR A 37 -31.74 -26.94 -23.20
CA THR A 37 -32.10 -25.55 -23.45
C THR A 37 -31.41 -24.63 -22.44
N LEU A 38 -31.37 -25.03 -21.18
CA LEU A 38 -30.65 -24.28 -20.14
C LEU A 38 -29.14 -24.22 -20.42
N GLU A 39 -28.52 -25.35 -20.78
CA GLU A 39 -27.10 -25.42 -21.15
C GLU A 39 -26.79 -24.53 -22.36
N SER A 40 -27.68 -24.51 -23.37
CA SER A 40 -27.55 -23.65 -24.56
C SER A 40 -27.63 -22.16 -24.19
N LEU A 41 -28.61 -21.77 -23.37
CA LEU A 41 -28.77 -20.38 -22.91
C LEU A 41 -27.57 -19.92 -22.09
N VAL A 42 -27.03 -20.79 -21.23
CA VAL A 42 -25.81 -20.49 -20.46
C VAL A 42 -24.59 -20.38 -21.37
N ALA A 43 -24.48 -21.22 -22.41
CA ALA A 43 -23.40 -21.13 -23.38
C ALA A 43 -23.48 -19.83 -24.19
N GLU A 44 -24.67 -19.44 -24.64
CA GLU A 44 -24.90 -18.15 -25.32
C GLU A 44 -24.60 -16.98 -24.40
N LEU A 45 -25.00 -17.02 -23.13
CA LEU A 45 -24.70 -15.95 -22.16
C LEU A 45 -23.19 -15.78 -21.91
N LYS A 46 -22.41 -16.87 -22.00
CA LYS A 46 -20.95 -16.85 -21.86
C LYS A 46 -20.22 -16.26 -23.07
N GLU A 47 -20.77 -16.43 -24.26
CA GLU A 47 -20.17 -15.99 -25.53
C GLU A 47 -20.80 -14.67 -26.04
N SER A 48 -21.79 -14.13 -25.34
CA SER A 48 -22.54 -12.96 -25.77
C SER A 48 -21.76 -11.67 -25.55
N THR A 49 -21.41 -11.02 -26.65
CA THR A 49 -20.83 -9.67 -26.69
C THR A 49 -21.76 -8.60 -26.08
N ALA A 50 -23.05 -8.88 -25.94
CA ALA A 50 -24.00 -7.98 -25.29
C ALA A 50 -23.74 -7.87 -23.77
N PHE A 51 -23.04 -8.83 -23.17
CA PHE A 51 -22.62 -8.79 -21.77
C PHE A 51 -21.17 -8.34 -21.57
N ASP A 52 -20.37 -8.23 -22.63
CA ASP A 52 -18.97 -7.73 -22.53
C ASP A 52 -18.93 -6.34 -21.90
N ASP A 53 -19.80 -5.42 -22.34
CA ASP A 53 -19.93 -4.08 -21.77
C ASP A 53 -20.33 -4.10 -20.29
N PHE A 54 -21.15 -5.09 -19.90
CA PHE A 54 -21.55 -5.28 -18.51
C PHE A 54 -20.38 -5.79 -17.67
N TYR A 55 -19.65 -6.80 -18.15
CA TYR A 55 -18.46 -7.33 -17.46
C TYR A 55 -17.36 -6.29 -17.37
N HIS A 56 -17.08 -5.53 -18.43
CA HIS A 56 -16.10 -4.45 -18.42
C HIS A 56 -16.48 -3.33 -17.43
N ARG A 57 -17.77 -3.02 -17.29
CA ARG A 57 -18.24 -2.03 -16.32
C ARG A 57 -18.13 -2.53 -14.89
N SER A 58 -18.63 -3.74 -14.60
CA SER A 58 -18.49 -4.35 -13.28
C SER A 58 -17.03 -4.56 -12.89
N TYR A 59 -16.17 -4.84 -13.87
CA TYR A 59 -14.73 -4.91 -13.70
C TYR A 59 -14.14 -3.54 -13.29
N ARG A 60 -14.48 -2.46 -14.00
CA ARG A 60 -14.03 -1.10 -13.66
C ARG A 60 -14.50 -0.68 -12.28
N GLU A 61 -15.77 -0.90 -11.95
CA GLU A 61 -16.34 -0.60 -10.64
C GLU A 61 -15.66 -1.40 -9.52
N MET A 62 -15.32 -2.68 -9.75
CA MET A 62 -14.56 -3.47 -8.80
C MET A 62 -13.14 -2.94 -8.60
N MET A 63 -12.46 -2.53 -9.67
CA MET A 63 -11.15 -1.90 -9.57
C MET A 63 -11.21 -0.60 -8.77
N GLU A 64 -12.24 0.23 -8.96
CA GLU A 64 -12.46 1.45 -8.18
C GLU A 64 -12.72 1.16 -6.69
N VAL A 65 -13.47 0.09 -6.37
CA VAL A 65 -13.69 -0.35 -4.97
C VAL A 65 -12.38 -0.84 -4.34
N VAL A 66 -11.56 -1.60 -5.07
CA VAL A 66 -10.26 -2.10 -4.58
C VAL A 66 -9.25 -0.97 -4.41
N GLU A 67 -9.15 -0.06 -5.39
CA GLU A 67 -8.33 1.15 -5.28
C GLU A 67 -8.82 2.03 -4.12
N GLY A 68 -10.13 2.18 -3.96
CA GLY A 68 -10.76 2.89 -2.84
C GLY A 68 -10.50 2.26 -1.47
N GLU A 69 -10.55 0.94 -1.35
CA GLU A 69 -10.19 0.21 -0.12
C GLU A 69 -8.68 0.34 0.19
N SER A 70 -7.82 0.30 -0.83
CA SER A 70 -6.38 0.55 -0.67
C SER A 70 -6.11 1.98 -0.17
N ILE A 71 -6.81 2.98 -0.72
CA ILE A 71 -6.73 4.38 -0.29
C ILE A 71 -7.26 4.53 1.14
N GLU A 72 -8.37 3.90 1.48
CA GLU A 72 -8.97 4.01 2.81
C GLU A 72 -8.14 3.28 3.88
N GLN A 73 -7.59 2.10 3.56
CA GLN A 73 -6.60 1.42 4.41
C GLN A 73 -5.35 2.28 4.61
N ARG A 74 -4.86 2.98 3.58
CA ARG A 74 -3.74 3.94 3.71
C ARG A 74 -4.08 5.10 4.64
N ARG A 75 -5.34 5.50 4.74
CA ARG A 75 -5.79 6.58 5.65
C ARG A 75 -5.91 6.11 7.10
N THR A 76 -6.18 4.83 7.35
CA THR A 76 -6.28 4.25 8.71
C THR A 76 -5.02 3.53 9.20
N ASN A 77 -4.02 3.33 8.34
CA ASN A 77 -2.78 2.63 8.69
C ASN A 77 -1.87 3.51 9.57
N ALA A 78 -1.91 3.30 10.89
CA ALA A 78 -1.07 4.02 11.86
C ALA A 78 0.42 3.82 11.59
N PHE A 79 0.84 2.60 11.24
CA PHE A 79 2.23 2.31 10.89
C PHE A 79 2.66 3.02 9.61
N GLY A 80 1.81 3.01 8.57
CA GLY A 80 2.07 3.76 7.36
C GLY A 80 2.18 5.26 7.62
N ARG A 81 1.33 5.82 8.49
CA ARG A 81 1.43 7.23 8.92
C ARG A 81 2.74 7.51 9.65
N LEU A 82 3.19 6.61 10.52
CA LEU A 82 4.46 6.73 11.24
C LEU A 82 5.65 6.76 10.27
N MET A 83 5.67 5.86 9.28
CA MET A 83 6.77 5.78 8.31
C MET A 83 6.76 6.92 7.28
N MET A 84 5.58 7.45 6.95
CA MET A 84 5.44 8.55 6.00
C MET A 84 5.59 9.93 6.65
N HIS A 85 5.50 10.03 7.98
CA HIS A 85 5.57 11.30 8.71
C HIS A 85 6.83 12.12 8.37
N PRO A 86 8.05 11.56 8.38
CA PRO A 86 9.25 12.32 8.03
C PRO A 86 9.28 12.83 6.59
N LEU A 87 8.52 12.16 5.70
CA LEU A 87 8.44 12.51 4.28
C LEU A 87 7.31 13.51 3.96
N SER A 88 6.44 13.80 4.93
CA SER A 88 5.23 14.60 4.72
C SER A 88 5.49 15.99 4.13
N GLY A 89 6.59 16.64 4.54
CA GLY A 89 7.04 17.92 3.99
C GLY A 89 7.39 17.81 2.50
N LEU A 90 8.10 16.75 2.10
CA LEU A 90 8.48 16.54 0.70
C LEU A 90 7.27 16.38 -0.23
N PHE A 91 6.21 15.71 0.24
CA PHE A 91 4.96 15.54 -0.52
C PHE A 91 4.02 16.75 -0.46
N SER A 92 4.21 17.64 0.51
CA SER A 92 3.39 18.85 0.67
C SER A 92 3.97 20.01 -0.14
N GLU A 93 5.29 19.99 -0.35
CA GLU A 93 6.04 20.97 -1.16
C GLU A 93 6.25 20.51 -2.61
N ASP A 94 5.58 19.42 -3.03
CA ASP A 94 5.71 18.78 -4.36
C ASP A 94 7.17 18.48 -4.77
N ARG A 95 8.06 18.24 -3.79
CA ARG A 95 9.43 17.77 -4.01
C ARG A 95 9.49 16.27 -4.31
N LEU A 96 8.46 15.52 -3.90
CA LEU A 96 8.23 14.13 -4.26
C LEU A 96 6.79 13.93 -4.71
N ASP A 97 6.58 13.13 -5.76
CA ASP A 97 5.26 12.81 -6.29
C ASP A 97 4.50 11.83 -5.38
N ARG A 98 3.22 12.10 -5.07
CA ARG A 98 2.38 11.23 -4.24
C ARG A 98 2.09 9.86 -4.88
N GLY A 99 2.25 9.74 -6.18
CA GLY A 99 2.25 8.49 -6.93
C GLY A 99 3.35 7.52 -6.51
N LEU A 100 4.36 7.97 -5.75
CA LEU A 100 5.40 7.13 -5.17
C LEU A 100 4.94 6.36 -3.92
N VAL A 101 3.89 6.82 -3.23
CA VAL A 101 3.40 6.21 -1.98
C VAL A 101 3.18 4.70 -2.07
N PRO A 102 2.52 4.14 -3.12
CA PRO A 102 2.42 2.69 -3.29
C PRO A 102 3.79 1.99 -3.34
N ASN A 103 4.76 2.56 -4.04
CA ASN A 103 6.09 1.97 -4.21
C ASN A 103 6.89 2.02 -2.90
N ILE A 104 6.69 3.06 -2.09
CA ILE A 104 7.27 3.17 -0.75
C ILE A 104 6.74 2.06 0.16
N PHE A 105 5.43 1.79 0.14
CA PHE A 105 4.86 0.68 0.91
C PHE A 105 5.36 -0.68 0.42
N SER A 106 5.46 -0.87 -0.90
CA SER A 106 6.07 -2.07 -1.49
C SER A 106 7.52 -2.24 -1.03
N PHE A 107 8.31 -1.16 -0.98
CA PHE A 107 9.67 -1.17 -0.46
C PHE A 107 9.72 -1.59 1.02
N LEU A 108 8.88 -0.99 1.87
CA LEU A 108 8.82 -1.35 3.29
C LEU A 108 8.51 -2.83 3.46
N ARG A 109 7.53 -3.37 2.73
CA ARG A 109 7.21 -4.80 2.73
C ARG A 109 8.38 -5.68 2.30
N MET A 110 9.12 -5.29 1.26
CA MET A 110 10.29 -6.06 0.79
C MET A 110 11.45 -6.06 1.78
N VAL A 111 11.61 -5.00 2.56
CA VAL A 111 12.66 -4.91 3.58
C VAL A 111 12.26 -5.61 4.86
N LEU A 112 11.01 -5.44 5.29
CA LEU A 112 10.52 -5.97 6.56
C LEU A 112 10.09 -7.44 6.44
N GLY A 113 9.42 -7.80 5.35
CA GLY A 113 8.64 -9.02 5.23
C GLY A 113 7.22 -8.83 5.75
N ASP A 114 6.29 -9.69 5.30
CA ASP A 114 4.86 -9.57 5.60
C ASP A 114 4.55 -9.72 7.10
N GLU A 115 5.27 -10.60 7.80
CA GLU A 115 5.06 -10.88 9.22
C GLU A 115 5.47 -9.69 10.09
N ASP A 116 6.69 -9.16 9.89
CA ASP A 116 7.20 -8.00 10.63
C ASP A 116 6.38 -6.74 10.33
N GLU A 117 5.98 -6.52 9.07
CA GLU A 117 5.10 -5.40 8.70
C GLU A 117 3.77 -5.49 9.45
N ALA A 118 3.14 -6.66 9.47
CA ALA A 118 1.88 -6.89 10.18
C ALA A 118 2.02 -6.67 11.69
N GLN A 119 3.11 -7.17 12.29
CA GLN A 119 3.38 -7.00 13.72
C GLN A 119 3.55 -5.52 14.09
N HIS A 120 4.34 -4.76 13.32
CA HIS A 120 4.51 -3.33 13.56
C HIS A 120 3.20 -2.55 13.35
N ALA A 121 2.40 -2.92 12.35
CA ALA A 121 1.08 -2.34 12.11
C ALA A 121 0.12 -2.58 13.27
N GLU A 122 0.07 -3.81 13.80
CA GLU A 122 -0.76 -4.16 14.95
C GLU A 122 -0.37 -3.34 16.19
N ARG A 123 0.93 -3.24 16.49
CA ARG A 123 1.45 -2.44 17.61
C ARG A 123 1.11 -0.96 17.47
N CYS A 124 1.30 -0.38 16.29
CA CYS A 124 0.94 1.03 16.05
C CYS A 124 -0.57 1.28 16.25
N ASN A 125 -1.42 0.35 15.79
CA ASN A 125 -2.86 0.46 15.99
C ASN A 125 -3.25 0.33 17.47
N ALA A 126 -2.55 -0.53 18.23
CA ALA A 126 -2.76 -0.65 19.67
C ALA A 126 -2.40 0.67 20.39
N ILE A 127 -1.27 1.29 20.07
CA ILE A 127 -0.87 2.60 20.62
C ILE A 127 -1.92 3.66 20.30
N VAL A 128 -2.34 3.79 19.03
CA VAL A 128 -3.37 4.76 18.64
C VAL A 128 -4.68 4.52 19.39
N LYS A 129 -5.05 3.27 19.62
CA LYS A 129 -6.25 2.94 20.40
C LYS A 129 -6.12 3.42 21.85
N VAL A 130 -5.00 3.11 22.52
CA VAL A 130 -4.75 3.59 23.89
C VAL A 130 -4.77 5.11 23.96
N LEU A 131 -4.07 5.78 23.05
CA LEU A 131 -4.03 7.25 23.01
C LEU A 131 -5.41 7.87 22.78
N ARG A 132 -6.26 7.24 21.96
CA ARG A 132 -7.64 7.71 21.76
C ARG A 132 -8.51 7.48 22.99
N ASP A 133 -8.34 6.35 23.67
CA ASP A 133 -9.06 6.05 24.90
C ASP A 133 -8.64 7.01 26.04
N ASP A 134 -7.35 7.38 26.11
CA ASP A 134 -6.80 8.26 27.14
C ASP A 134 -7.05 9.76 26.88
N LEU A 135 -6.87 10.21 25.62
CA LEU A 135 -6.96 11.64 25.26
C LEU A 135 -8.34 12.05 24.75
N GLY A 136 -9.19 11.10 24.35
CA GLY A 136 -10.51 11.36 23.77
C GLY A 136 -10.47 12.36 22.62
N ASP A 137 -11.24 13.44 22.74
CA ASP A 137 -11.32 14.52 21.75
C ASP A 137 -10.02 15.33 21.59
N SER A 138 -9.08 15.20 22.54
CA SER A 138 -7.76 15.87 22.46
C SER A 138 -6.72 15.06 21.69
N PHE A 139 -7.08 13.88 21.17
CA PHE A 139 -6.18 13.07 20.37
C PHE A 139 -5.68 13.83 19.13
N SER A 140 -4.36 13.91 18.98
CA SER A 140 -3.69 14.36 17.76
C SER A 140 -2.72 13.29 17.26
N TRP A 141 -2.41 13.32 15.97
CA TRP A 141 -1.37 12.44 15.42
C TRP A 141 0.02 12.79 15.96
N ASP A 142 0.26 14.05 16.34
CA ASP A 142 1.51 14.47 16.99
C ASP A 142 1.70 13.73 18.32
N ALA A 143 0.63 13.54 19.11
CA ALA A 143 0.71 12.74 20.34
C ALA A 143 1.11 11.28 20.05
N PHE A 144 0.71 10.72 18.90
CA PHE A 144 1.15 9.40 18.46
C PHE A 144 2.61 9.40 17.96
N TYR A 145 3.04 10.44 17.24
CA TYR A 145 4.43 10.55 16.78
C TYR A 145 5.43 10.79 17.92
N ASP A 146 4.97 11.44 19.00
CA ASP A 146 5.74 11.68 20.22
C ASP A 146 5.73 10.49 21.20
N ASP A 147 4.89 9.48 20.95
CA ASP A 147 4.82 8.30 21.81
C ASP A 147 6.15 7.49 21.76
N PRO A 148 6.75 7.16 22.92
CA PRO A 148 8.02 6.46 22.97
C PRO A 148 8.01 5.08 22.29
N GLU A 149 6.89 4.36 22.34
CA GLU A 149 6.77 3.05 21.69
C GLU A 149 6.63 3.20 20.18
N ALA A 150 5.88 4.20 19.71
CA ALA A 150 5.80 4.52 18.28
C ALA A 150 7.18 4.90 17.72
N LYS A 151 7.95 5.74 18.43
CA LYS A 151 9.34 6.07 18.05
C LYS A 151 10.22 4.82 18.00
N ALA A 152 10.16 3.95 19.00
CA ALA A 152 10.92 2.71 19.01
C ALA A 152 10.61 1.82 17.80
N ILE A 153 9.32 1.68 17.42
CA ILE A 153 8.92 0.97 16.21
C ILE A 153 9.55 1.59 14.96
N GLN A 154 9.50 2.92 14.83
CA GLN A 154 10.14 3.61 13.70
C GLN A 154 11.65 3.34 13.67
N TRP A 155 12.34 3.39 14.80
CA TRP A 155 13.77 3.14 14.90
C TRP A 155 14.16 1.72 14.46
N HIS A 156 13.40 0.70 14.89
CA HIS A 156 13.63 -0.69 14.45
C HIS A 156 13.55 -0.83 12.94
N VAL A 157 12.55 -0.20 12.31
CA VAL A 157 12.39 -0.20 10.86
C VAL A 157 13.55 0.52 10.17
N LEU A 158 13.95 1.69 10.66
CA LEU A 158 15.06 2.47 10.09
C LEU A 158 16.40 1.73 10.19
N VAL A 159 16.68 1.06 11.31
CA VAL A 159 17.87 0.22 11.48
C VAL A 159 17.84 -0.95 10.48
N LYS A 160 16.69 -1.60 10.29
CA LYS A 160 16.53 -2.70 9.32
C LYS A 160 16.70 -2.21 7.88
N ILE A 161 16.16 -1.03 7.55
CA ILE A 161 16.38 -0.37 6.27
C ILE A 161 17.86 -0.11 6.05
N ALA A 162 18.55 0.57 6.96
CA ALA A 162 20.00 0.84 6.83
C ALA A 162 20.80 -0.46 6.65
N GLY A 163 20.47 -1.50 7.43
CA GLY A 163 21.08 -2.82 7.34
C GLY A 163 20.87 -3.52 5.98
N SER A 164 19.83 -3.15 5.23
CA SER A 164 19.56 -3.66 3.88
C SER A 164 20.50 -3.08 2.82
N PHE A 165 21.14 -1.92 3.09
CA PHE A 165 22.01 -1.17 2.19
C PHE A 165 23.51 -1.47 2.34
N LYS A 166 23.89 -2.64 2.89
CA LYS A 166 25.31 -3.06 3.00
C LYS A 166 26.08 -2.99 1.67
N ARG A 167 25.40 -3.25 0.54
CA ARG A 167 25.91 -3.04 -0.83
C ARG A 167 25.27 -1.79 -1.40
N TYR A 168 25.74 -0.62 -0.94
CA TYR A 168 25.06 0.66 -1.14
C TYR A 168 24.70 0.95 -2.60
N ASP A 169 25.66 0.95 -3.52
CA ASP A 169 25.42 1.31 -4.93
C ASP A 169 24.38 0.40 -5.59
N LEU A 170 24.52 -0.92 -5.41
CA LEU A 170 23.58 -1.89 -5.97
C LEU A 170 22.16 -1.70 -5.40
N ARG A 171 22.07 -1.41 -4.10
CA ARG A 171 20.78 -1.21 -3.42
C ARG A 171 20.15 0.13 -3.74
N LYS A 172 20.96 1.18 -3.95
CA LYS A 172 20.52 2.47 -4.47
C LYS A 172 19.88 2.31 -5.85
N ASP A 173 20.57 1.66 -6.78
CA ASP A 173 20.06 1.41 -8.13
C ASP A 173 18.78 0.59 -8.13
N TRP A 174 18.73 -0.45 -7.28
CA TRP A 174 17.52 -1.25 -7.09
C TRP A 174 16.35 -0.42 -6.55
N PHE A 175 16.58 0.40 -5.53
CA PHE A 175 15.55 1.25 -4.93
C PHE A 175 15.00 2.25 -5.94
N ILE A 176 15.88 2.92 -6.70
CA ILE A 176 15.49 3.87 -7.75
C ILE A 176 14.58 3.18 -8.79
N LYS A 177 14.96 1.99 -9.26
CA LYS A 177 14.13 1.20 -10.19
C LYS A 177 12.79 0.78 -9.59
N LEU A 178 12.77 0.43 -8.29
CA LEU A 178 11.54 0.11 -7.57
C LEU A 178 10.61 1.32 -7.49
N MET A 179 11.13 2.51 -7.23
CA MET A 179 10.33 3.74 -7.18
C MET A 179 9.77 4.13 -8.55
N GLN A 180 10.51 3.84 -9.62
CA GLN A 180 10.05 4.04 -11.00
C GLN A 180 9.07 2.96 -11.48
N TYR A 181 8.92 1.86 -10.74
CA TYR A 181 8.09 0.73 -11.16
C TYR A 181 6.61 1.12 -11.16
N ARG A 182 5.94 0.79 -12.28
CA ARG A 182 4.49 0.84 -12.40
C ARG A 182 3.96 -0.59 -12.38
N PRO A 183 3.13 -0.98 -11.41
CA PRO A 183 2.51 -2.29 -11.41
C PRO A 183 1.63 -2.42 -12.65
N THR A 184 2.11 -3.17 -13.65
CA THR A 184 1.34 -3.49 -14.84
C THR A 184 0.29 -4.55 -14.58
N THR A 185 0.28 -5.15 -13.38
CA THR A 185 -0.61 -6.26 -13.04
C THR A 185 -1.10 -6.10 -11.60
N VAL A 186 -2.42 -6.14 -11.41
CA VAL A 186 -3.07 -6.08 -10.10
C VAL A 186 -3.69 -7.44 -9.79
N SER A 187 -3.46 -7.97 -8.59
CA SER A 187 -4.11 -9.21 -8.14
C SER A 187 -5.48 -8.86 -7.55
N LEU A 188 -6.54 -9.47 -8.10
CA LEU A 188 -7.92 -9.38 -7.61
C LEU A 188 -8.27 -10.50 -6.63
N ALA A 189 -7.56 -11.63 -6.71
CA ALA A 189 -7.66 -12.79 -5.83
C ALA A 189 -6.40 -13.64 -5.97
N SER A 190 -6.24 -14.67 -5.13
CA SER A 190 -5.07 -15.57 -5.13
C SER A 190 -4.75 -16.17 -6.51
N ASN A 191 -5.73 -16.25 -7.42
CA ASN A 191 -5.58 -16.79 -8.78
C ASN A 191 -6.05 -15.84 -9.90
N ALA A 192 -6.36 -14.58 -9.59
CA ALA A 192 -6.86 -13.61 -10.58
C ALA A 192 -5.92 -12.41 -10.66
N PHE A 193 -5.29 -12.23 -11.82
CA PHE A 193 -4.38 -11.14 -12.11
C PHE A 193 -4.90 -10.40 -13.33
N VAL A 194 -4.92 -9.07 -13.29
CA VAL A 194 -5.31 -8.28 -14.46
C VAL A 194 -4.26 -7.25 -14.78
N THR A 195 -3.94 -7.18 -16.07
CA THR A 195 -2.97 -6.22 -16.59
C THR A 195 -3.60 -4.84 -16.70
N LYS A 196 -3.03 -3.87 -15.98
CA LYS A 196 -3.36 -2.45 -16.14
C LYS A 196 -2.60 -1.96 -17.37
N GLU A 197 -3.33 -1.74 -18.47
CA GLU A 197 -2.79 -1.04 -19.63
C GLU A 197 -2.45 0.39 -19.23
N HIS A 198 -1.17 0.74 -19.30
CA HIS A 198 -0.71 2.10 -19.09
C HIS A 198 -0.75 2.81 -20.42
N SER A 199 -1.23 4.05 -20.42
CA SER A 199 -1.22 4.86 -21.63
C SER A 199 0.25 5.11 -22.01
N PRO A 200 0.64 4.97 -23.29
CA PRO A 200 1.96 5.37 -23.75
C PRO A 200 2.21 6.88 -23.60
N TYR A 201 1.16 7.65 -23.26
CA TYR A 201 1.21 9.08 -22.98
C TYR A 201 1.34 9.41 -21.47
N ASP A 202 1.37 8.41 -20.58
CA ASP A 202 1.57 8.67 -19.16
C ASP A 202 3.04 9.02 -18.90
N ASP A 203 3.31 10.25 -18.44
CA ASP A 203 4.66 10.71 -18.10
C ASP A 203 5.37 9.70 -17.19
N PRO A 204 6.65 9.36 -17.41
CA PRO A 204 7.36 8.42 -16.55
C PRO A 204 7.44 8.94 -15.11
N ILE A 205 7.37 8.04 -14.12
CA ILE A 205 7.61 8.41 -12.72
C ILE A 205 9.04 8.93 -12.62
N GLN A 206 9.18 10.22 -12.30
CA GLN A 206 10.48 10.83 -12.11
C GLN A 206 10.98 10.54 -10.69
N PHE A 207 11.93 9.61 -10.60
CA PHE A 207 12.64 9.30 -9.36
C PHE A 207 14.07 8.91 -9.70
N GLY A 208 15.03 9.79 -9.45
CA GLY A 208 16.45 9.58 -9.73
C GLY A 208 17.31 9.66 -8.47
N GLU A 209 18.60 9.98 -8.63
CA GLU A 209 19.52 10.07 -7.51
C GLU A 209 19.15 11.19 -6.54
N ARG A 210 18.67 12.33 -7.04
CA ARG A 210 18.27 13.46 -6.21
C ARG A 210 17.09 13.11 -5.30
N GLU A 211 16.05 12.51 -5.86
CA GLU A 211 14.88 12.06 -5.11
C GLU A 211 15.24 10.96 -4.11
N PHE A 212 16.15 10.06 -4.47
CA PHE A 212 16.73 9.09 -3.56
C PHE A 212 17.40 9.77 -2.36
N CYS A 213 18.30 10.74 -2.59
CA CYS A 213 19.00 11.43 -1.51
C CYS A 213 17.98 12.18 -0.64
N MET A 214 17.06 12.96 -1.22
CA MET A 214 16.01 13.67 -0.48
C MET A 214 15.17 12.74 0.41
N PHE A 215 14.72 11.62 -0.16
CA PHE A 215 13.92 10.63 0.55
C PHE A 215 14.65 10.07 1.77
N PHE A 216 15.88 9.60 1.59
CA PHE A 216 16.63 8.98 2.68
C PHE A 216 17.16 9.98 3.70
N HIS A 217 17.51 11.21 3.28
CA HIS A 217 17.82 12.28 4.23
C HIS A 217 16.62 12.58 5.12
N ALA A 218 15.44 12.80 4.55
CA ALA A 218 14.23 13.06 5.34
C ALA A 218 13.84 11.87 6.24
N MET A 219 13.96 10.64 5.74
CA MET A 219 13.63 9.45 6.51
C MET A 219 14.55 9.21 7.71
N PHE A 220 15.84 9.55 7.60
CA PHE A 220 16.85 9.31 8.64
C PHE A 220 17.19 10.55 9.47
N ASP A 221 16.70 11.75 9.12
CA ASP A 221 16.86 12.97 9.91
C ASP A 221 16.46 12.78 11.39
N PRO A 222 15.34 12.09 11.72
CA PRO A 222 14.95 11.87 13.11
C PRO A 222 15.97 11.08 13.93
N LEU A 223 16.77 10.20 13.30
CA LEU A 223 17.81 9.42 14.00
C LEU A 223 19.15 10.14 14.08
N GLN A 224 19.38 11.16 13.25
CA GLN A 224 20.60 11.96 13.27
C GLN A 224 20.52 13.07 14.31
N ASN A 225 19.31 13.57 14.59
CA ASN A 225 19.06 14.72 15.45
C ASN A 225 18.17 14.36 16.66
N LEU A 226 18.46 13.24 17.32
CA LEU A 226 17.75 12.84 18.54
C LEU A 226 18.01 13.83 19.68
N ASP A 227 16.99 14.12 20.48
CA ASP A 227 17.19 14.82 21.74
C ASP A 227 17.81 13.87 22.79
N ARG A 228 18.31 14.42 23.90
CA ARG A 228 18.95 13.60 24.96
C ARG A 228 18.05 12.51 25.55
N LYS A 229 16.73 12.73 25.55
CA LYS A 229 15.77 11.76 26.11
C LYS A 229 15.62 10.59 25.13
N ASP A 230 15.47 10.89 23.86
CA ASP A 230 15.33 9.91 22.79
C ASP A 230 16.65 9.16 22.53
N GLU A 231 17.81 9.81 22.66
CA GLU A 231 19.12 9.14 22.66
C GLU A 231 19.23 8.07 23.77
N ALA A 232 18.83 8.43 24.99
CA ALA A 232 18.85 7.50 26.12
C ALA A 232 17.85 6.34 25.92
N ALA A 233 16.67 6.62 25.36
CA ALA A 233 15.69 5.60 25.02
C ALA A 233 16.20 4.66 23.91
N PHE A 234 16.82 5.21 22.87
CA PHE A 234 17.45 4.44 21.79
C PHE A 234 18.57 3.55 22.33
N GLN A 235 19.48 4.09 23.13
CA GLN A 235 20.57 3.33 23.76
C GLN A 235 20.02 2.19 24.65
N LYS A 236 18.91 2.41 25.35
CA LYS A 236 18.25 1.38 26.16
C LYS A 236 17.66 0.26 25.29
N GLU A 237 17.07 0.62 24.15
CA GLU A 237 16.43 -0.32 23.23
C GLU A 237 17.45 -1.16 22.45
N PHE A 238 18.51 -0.53 21.94
CA PHE A 238 19.46 -1.15 21.01
C PHE A 238 20.83 -1.48 21.63
N GLY A 239 21.10 -1.01 22.86
CA GLY A 239 22.38 -1.21 23.55
C GLY A 239 23.56 -0.39 22.98
N THR A 240 23.32 0.48 22.01
CA THR A 240 24.35 1.31 21.35
C THR A 240 23.73 2.57 20.75
N ASP A 241 24.57 3.51 20.34
CA ASP A 241 24.14 4.76 19.72
C ASP A 241 23.71 4.55 18.25
N PRO A 242 22.86 5.42 17.69
CA PRO A 242 22.41 5.28 16.30
C PRO A 242 23.57 5.26 15.30
N HIS A 243 24.61 6.07 15.51
CA HIS A 243 25.74 6.16 14.58
C HIS A 243 26.51 4.84 14.48
N HIS A 244 26.55 4.04 15.54
CA HIS A 244 27.14 2.71 15.49
C HIS A 244 26.35 1.74 14.59
N LEU A 245 25.01 1.78 14.63
CA LEU A 245 24.16 0.84 13.87
C LEU A 245 23.96 1.25 12.42
N ILE A 246 23.80 2.54 12.17
CA ILE A 246 23.44 3.06 10.84
C ILE A 246 24.53 3.94 10.21
N GLY A 247 25.65 4.17 10.89
CA GLY A 247 26.71 5.09 10.43
C GLY A 247 27.28 4.76 9.06
N GLY A 248 27.45 3.47 8.72
CA GLY A 248 27.89 3.08 7.39
C GLY A 248 26.92 3.52 6.28
N PHE A 249 25.62 3.51 6.55
CA PHE A 249 24.61 4.02 5.63
C PHE A 249 24.65 5.56 5.60
N LEU A 250 24.73 6.21 6.76
CA LEU A 250 24.80 7.67 6.87
C LEU A 250 26.01 8.28 6.16
N VAL A 251 27.18 7.64 6.19
CA VAL A 251 28.37 8.11 5.45
C VAL A 251 28.12 8.12 3.94
N ASN A 252 27.49 7.06 3.41
CA ASN A 252 27.14 7.01 1.99
C ASN A 252 26.06 8.04 1.63
N LEU A 253 25.10 8.25 2.54
CA LEU A 253 24.05 9.24 2.36
C LEU A 253 24.60 10.67 2.43
N ALA A 254 25.59 10.96 3.26
CA ALA A 254 26.22 12.28 3.34
C ALA A 254 27.01 12.66 2.07
N ALA A 255 27.47 11.66 1.30
CA ALA A 255 28.10 11.85 -0.01
C ALA A 255 27.07 12.11 -1.13
N CYS A 256 25.78 11.94 -0.83
CA CYS A 256 24.65 12.15 -1.73
C CYS A 256 24.29 13.65 -1.73
N MET A 257 24.32 14.33 -2.89
CA MET A 257 23.93 15.74 -2.96
C MET A 257 22.41 15.88 -3.18
N VAL A 258 21.77 16.76 -2.40
CA VAL A 258 20.34 17.10 -2.48
C VAL A 258 20.09 18.35 -3.35
#